data_AF-A0A6I2M7D4-F1
#
_entry.id   AF-A0A6I2M7D4-F1
#
_cell.length_a   1.000
_cell.length_b   1.000
_cell.length_c   1.000
_cell.angle_alpha   90.00
_cell.angle_beta   90.00
_cell.angle_gamma   90.00
#
_symmetry.space_group_name_H-M   'P 1'
#
loop_
_entity.id
_entity.type
_entity.pdbx_description
1 polymer ?
#
loop_
_entity_poly.entity_id
_entity_poly.type
_entity_poly.pdbx_seq_one_letter_code
_entity_poly.pdbx_strand_id
1 'polypeptide(L)'
;MIEDKSFEDLVKKHQNMIYFHIKHLNIMQHHEEYHQIGLIALWHASKTYDGSKGAFSTYLYHCIKGRMLNEMNKQNRRHENEELRDHHDDFGIEDPIQEIMNEQIVRSYGEILTPMQKKWLIGYCIDKKTPSEIAESENVSPASVKSWRREAIKKIRAITEKS
;
A
#
# COMPACT_ATOMS: atom_id res chain seq x y z
N MET A 1 10.75 39.13 1.42
CA MET A 1 10.81 38.27 0.22
C MET A 1 12.20 37.69 0.16
N ILE A 2 12.38 36.37 0.19
CA ILE A 2 13.68 35.81 -0.20
C ILE A 2 13.69 35.87 -1.71
N GLU A 3 14.55 36.71 -2.28
CA GLU A 3 14.66 36.97 -3.71
C GLU A 3 14.84 35.65 -4.47
N ASP A 4 14.02 35.42 -5.52
CA ASP A 4 14.03 34.18 -6.32
C ASP A 4 15.44 33.79 -6.83
N LYS A 5 16.29 34.78 -7.10
CA LYS A 5 17.70 34.57 -7.48
C LYS A 5 18.51 33.78 -6.44
N SER A 6 18.21 33.93 -5.15
CA SER A 6 18.95 33.23 -4.08
C SER A 6 18.61 31.74 -4.02
N PHE A 7 17.40 31.33 -4.42
CA PHE A 7 17.02 29.92 -4.39
C PHE A 7 17.55 29.16 -5.60
N GLU A 8 17.53 29.76 -6.79
CA GLU A 8 18.11 29.15 -7.99
C GLU A 8 19.59 28.79 -7.81
N ASP A 9 20.37 29.66 -7.16
CA ASP A 9 21.78 29.38 -6.88
C ASP A 9 21.96 28.28 -5.84
N LEU A 10 21.06 28.21 -4.85
CA LEU A 10 21.01 27.10 -3.90
C LEU A 10 20.72 25.78 -4.60
N VAL A 11 19.77 25.77 -5.54
CA VAL A 11 19.45 24.61 -6.39
C VAL A 11 20.67 24.20 -7.20
N LYS A 12 21.33 25.13 -7.90
CA LYS A 12 22.53 24.83 -8.70
C LYS A 12 23.62 24.15 -7.87
N LYS A 13 23.82 24.60 -6.63
CA LYS A 13 24.83 24.06 -5.71
C LYS A 13 24.50 22.68 -5.17
N HIS A 14 23.21 22.37 -4.99
CA HIS A 14 22.77 21.17 -4.26
C HIS A 14 21.98 20.15 -5.08
N GLN A 15 21.66 20.43 -6.35
CA GLN A 15 20.92 19.52 -7.24
C GLN A 15 21.55 18.11 -7.35
N ASN A 16 22.88 18.03 -7.36
CA ASN A 16 23.59 16.75 -7.42
C ASN A 16 23.29 15.86 -6.20
N MET A 17 22.98 16.44 -5.04
CA MET A 17 22.58 15.70 -3.85
C MET A 17 21.19 15.08 -4.03
N ILE A 18 20.27 15.77 -4.70
CA ILE A 18 18.94 15.23 -5.02
C ILE A 18 19.09 14.02 -5.95
N TYR A 19 19.82 14.18 -7.06
CA TYR A 19 20.08 13.08 -7.99
C TYR A 19 20.84 11.91 -7.35
N PHE A 20 21.78 12.20 -6.45
CA PHE A 20 22.46 11.17 -5.66
C PHE A 20 21.46 10.33 -4.87
N HIS A 21 20.47 10.94 -4.21
CA HIS A 21 19.47 10.18 -3.45
C HIS A 21 18.53 9.40 -4.33
N ILE A 22 18.08 9.96 -5.46
CA ILE A 22 17.25 9.25 -6.45
C ILE A 22 17.95 7.95 -6.87
N LYS A 23 19.24 8.07 -7.24
CA LYS A 23 20.06 6.91 -7.63
C LYS A 23 20.29 5.94 -6.47
N HIS A 24 20.67 6.44 -5.30
CA HIS A 24 21.05 5.61 -4.15
C HIS A 24 19.85 4.90 -3.50
N LEU A 25 18.66 5.49 -3.56
CA LEU A 25 17.42 4.85 -3.11
C LEU A 25 16.84 3.89 -4.16
N ASN A 26 17.52 3.72 -5.30
CA ASN A 26 17.08 2.86 -6.39
C ASN A 26 15.66 3.19 -6.87
N ILE A 27 15.35 4.48 -6.97
CA ILE A 27 14.08 4.96 -7.53
C ILE A 27 14.17 4.79 -9.04
N MET A 28 13.38 3.87 -9.60
CA MET A 28 13.39 3.50 -11.02
C MET A 28 12.29 4.20 -11.85
N GLN A 29 11.31 4.82 -11.17
CA GLN A 29 10.13 5.45 -11.77
C GLN A 29 9.82 6.77 -11.08
N HIS A 30 9.02 7.63 -11.73
CA HIS A 30 8.64 8.96 -11.22
C HIS A 30 9.83 9.88 -10.88
N HIS A 31 10.92 9.82 -11.64
CA HIS A 31 12.15 10.58 -11.33
C HIS A 31 11.89 12.09 -11.21
N GLU A 32 11.01 12.64 -12.04
CA GLU A 32 10.66 14.06 -11.99
C GLU A 32 9.93 14.44 -10.68
N GLU A 33 9.00 13.60 -10.22
CA GLU A 33 8.30 13.80 -8.94
C GLU A 33 9.28 13.76 -7.76
N TYR A 34 10.18 12.76 -7.75
CA TYR A 34 11.21 12.67 -6.70
C TYR A 34 12.21 13.83 -6.76
N HIS A 35 12.52 14.34 -7.96
CA HIS A 35 13.32 15.54 -8.11
C HIS A 35 12.61 16.76 -7.50
N GLN A 36 11.31 16.95 -7.79
CA GLN A 36 10.50 18.02 -7.18
C GLN A 36 10.44 17.89 -5.65
N ILE A 37 10.26 16.67 -5.12
CA ILE A 37 10.31 16.42 -3.66
C ILE A 37 11.65 16.85 -3.08
N GLY A 38 12.76 16.58 -3.77
CA GLY A 38 14.08 17.06 -3.41
C GLY A 38 14.19 18.58 -3.39
N LEU A 39 13.64 19.27 -4.40
CA LEU A 39 13.61 20.74 -4.45
C LEU A 39 12.77 21.34 -3.31
N ILE A 40 11.63 20.75 -2.99
CA ILE A 40 10.79 21.16 -1.86
C ILE A 40 11.54 20.94 -0.54
N ALA A 41 12.26 19.83 -0.40
CA ALA A 41 13.11 19.55 0.76
C ALA A 41 14.19 20.62 0.93
N LEU A 42 14.84 21.00 -0.18
CA LEU A 42 15.86 22.05 -0.22
C LEU A 42 15.29 23.41 0.17
N TRP A 43 14.16 23.79 -0.41
CA TRP A 43 13.47 25.03 -0.07
C TRP A 43 13.13 25.07 1.42
N HIS A 44 12.54 24.00 1.95
CA HIS A 44 12.21 23.91 3.36
C HIS A 44 13.47 24.01 4.24
N ALA A 45 14.52 23.25 3.92
CA ALA A 45 15.77 23.27 4.67
C ALA A 45 16.40 24.68 4.69
N SER A 46 16.31 25.43 3.59
CA SER A 46 16.82 26.81 3.52
C SER A 46 16.13 27.77 4.51
N LYS A 47 14.90 27.45 4.93
CA LYS A 47 14.10 28.27 5.85
C LYS A 47 14.23 27.82 7.29
N THR A 48 14.40 26.51 7.53
CA THR A 48 14.34 25.91 8.87
C THR A 48 15.71 25.52 9.43
N TYR A 49 16.77 25.65 8.64
CA TYR A 49 18.11 25.32 9.07
C TYR A 49 18.56 26.21 10.24
N ASP A 50 19.17 25.55 11.22
CA ASP A 50 19.74 26.17 12.40
C ASP A 50 21.25 25.90 12.40
N GLY A 51 22.03 26.97 12.21
CA GLY A 51 23.49 26.90 12.13
C GLY A 51 24.17 26.38 13.39
N SER A 52 23.49 26.36 14.54
CA SER A 52 24.03 25.80 15.78
C SER A 52 24.05 24.26 15.77
N LYS A 53 23.27 23.61 14.89
CA LYS A 53 23.06 22.15 14.87
C LYS A 53 23.96 21.41 13.89
N GLY A 54 24.95 22.08 13.31
CA GLY A 54 25.93 21.52 12.37
C GLY A 54 25.74 22.03 10.94
N ALA A 55 26.42 21.42 9.97
CA ALA A 55 26.49 21.94 8.60
C ALA A 55 25.18 21.79 7.81
N PHE A 56 24.86 22.81 7.00
CA PHE A 56 23.68 22.84 6.14
C PHE A 56 23.55 21.61 5.23
N SER A 57 24.65 21.21 4.57
CA SER A 57 24.66 20.04 3.68
C SER A 57 24.25 18.75 4.39
N THR A 58 24.65 18.58 5.66
CA THR A 58 24.26 17.42 6.47
C THR A 58 22.77 17.46 6.80
N TYR A 59 22.26 18.61 7.21
CA TYR A 59 20.83 18.77 7.48
C TYR A 59 19.98 18.54 6.22
N LEU A 60 20.41 19.09 5.09
CA LEU A 60 19.77 18.94 3.79
C LEU A 60 19.72 17.48 3.34
N TYR A 61 20.84 16.74 3.49
CA TYR A 61 20.92 15.31 3.16
C TYR A 61 19.79 14.52 3.85
N HIS A 62 19.64 14.72 5.16
CA HIS A 62 18.61 14.04 5.94
C HIS A 62 17.19 14.48 5.54
N CYS A 63 16.99 15.78 5.25
CA CYS A 63 15.70 16.30 4.80
C CYS A 63 15.28 15.67 3.46
N ILE A 64 16.19 15.60 2.47
CA ILE A 64 15.91 14.99 1.17
C ILE A 64 15.60 13.50 1.35
N LYS A 65 16.49 12.76 2.03
CA LYS A 65 16.31 11.32 2.26
C LYS A 65 14.98 11.00 2.93
N GLY A 66 14.65 11.72 4.01
CA GLY A 66 13.42 11.49 4.77
C GLY A 66 12.16 11.73 3.94
N ARG A 67 12.12 12.81 3.14
CA ARG A 67 10.96 13.11 2.30
C ARG A 67 10.79 12.09 1.16
N MET A 68 11.87 11.67 0.52
CA MET A 68 11.81 10.64 -0.52
C MET A 68 11.33 9.30 0.05
N LEU A 69 11.86 8.86 1.20
CA LEU A 69 11.40 7.63 1.87
C LEU A 69 9.92 7.70 2.26
N ASN A 70 9.45 8.86 2.74
CA ASN A 70 8.04 9.04 3.07
C ASN A 70 7.14 8.91 1.85
N GLU A 71 7.52 9.50 0.70
CA GLU A 71 6.74 9.34 -0.52
C GLU A 71 6.77 7.89 -1.01
N MET A 72 7.92 7.21 -0.97
CA MET A 72 8.02 5.80 -1.35
C MET A 72 7.10 4.91 -0.50
N ASN A 73 7.09 5.11 0.83
CA ASN A 73 6.19 4.38 1.72
C ASN A 73 4.70 4.67 1.43
N LYS A 74 4.39 5.91 1.05
CA LYS A 74 3.03 6.31 0.68
C LYS A 74 2.61 5.68 -0.66
N GLN A 75 3.51 5.60 -1.64
CA GLN A 75 3.28 4.94 -2.92
C GLN A 75 3.09 3.44 -2.72
N ASN A 76 3.91 2.77 -1.91
CA ASN A 76 3.73 1.36 -1.57
C ASN A 76 2.36 1.11 -0.92
N ARG A 77 1.95 1.95 0.04
CA ARG A 77 0.63 1.84 0.67
C ARG A 77 -0.53 2.11 -0.31
N ARG A 78 -0.34 3.01 -1.28
CA ARG A 78 -1.33 3.25 -2.34
C ARG A 78 -1.45 2.03 -3.24
N HIS A 79 -0.33 1.48 -3.69
CA HIS A 79 -0.29 0.27 -4.50
C HIS A 79 -0.95 -0.90 -3.78
N GLU A 80 -0.62 -1.14 -2.50
CA GLU A 80 -1.30 -2.16 -1.68
C GLU A 80 -2.81 -1.90 -1.63
N ASN A 81 -3.25 -0.66 -1.42
CA ASN A 81 -4.66 -0.31 -1.39
C ASN A 81 -5.36 -0.40 -2.76
N GLU A 82 -4.64 -0.12 -3.84
CA GLU A 82 -5.13 -0.20 -5.22
C GLU A 82 -5.22 -1.66 -5.66
N GLU A 83 -4.23 -2.51 -5.41
CA GLU A 83 -4.34 -3.96 -5.55
C GLU A 83 -5.52 -4.51 -4.72
N LEU A 84 -5.72 -3.98 -3.52
CA LEU A 84 -6.88 -4.31 -2.69
C LEU A 84 -8.22 -3.82 -3.31
N ARG A 85 -8.23 -2.74 -4.10
CA ARG A 85 -9.42 -2.16 -4.75
C ARG A 85 -9.70 -2.75 -6.13
N ASP A 86 -8.69 -3.10 -6.90
CA ASP A 86 -8.83 -3.76 -8.20
C ASP A 86 -9.45 -5.17 -8.00
N HIS A 87 -9.10 -5.82 -6.88
CA HIS A 87 -9.81 -7.02 -6.39
C HIS A 87 -11.20 -6.74 -5.78
N HIS A 88 -11.67 -5.50 -5.77
CA HIS A 88 -13.00 -5.09 -5.32
C HIS A 88 -13.93 -4.71 -6.50
N ASP A 89 -13.40 -4.62 -7.73
CA ASP A 89 -14.19 -4.56 -8.98
C ASP A 89 -14.28 -5.94 -9.67
N ASP A 90 -13.53 -6.94 -9.22
CA ASP A 90 -13.69 -8.35 -9.59
C ASP A 90 -14.89 -9.04 -8.91
N PHE A 91 -15.91 -8.27 -8.50
CA PHE A 91 -17.25 -8.83 -8.21
C PHE A 91 -18.11 -8.92 -9.48
N GLY A 92 -17.54 -8.59 -10.66
CA GLY A 92 -18.23 -8.60 -11.96
C GLY A 92 -17.78 -9.68 -12.94
N ILE A 93 -16.80 -10.54 -12.62
CA ILE A 93 -16.38 -11.64 -13.50
C ILE A 93 -16.83 -12.94 -12.85
N GLU A 94 -17.84 -13.58 -13.44
CA GLU A 94 -18.36 -14.94 -13.16
C GLU A 94 -17.71 -15.63 -11.96
N ASP A 95 -18.13 -15.26 -10.75
CA ASP A 95 -17.61 -15.83 -9.52
C ASP A 95 -18.02 -17.32 -9.50
N PRO A 96 -17.08 -18.29 -9.48
CA PRO A 96 -17.41 -19.71 -9.37
C PRO A 96 -18.15 -20.08 -8.06
N ILE A 97 -18.49 -19.07 -7.26
CA ILE A 97 -19.22 -19.13 -6.00
C ILE A 97 -20.75 -19.19 -6.21
N GLN A 98 -21.28 -18.91 -7.42
CA GLN A 98 -22.69 -19.17 -7.72
C GLN A 98 -23.09 -20.63 -7.40
N GLU A 99 -22.17 -21.57 -7.60
CA GLU A 99 -22.36 -23.00 -7.30
C GLU A 99 -22.32 -23.31 -5.78
N ILE A 100 -21.62 -22.49 -4.99
CA ILE A 100 -21.45 -22.67 -3.54
C ILE A 100 -22.65 -22.13 -2.75
N MET A 101 -23.61 -21.45 -3.39
CA MET A 101 -24.76 -20.82 -2.72
C MET A 101 -25.77 -21.78 -2.09
N ASN A 102 -25.57 -23.10 -2.18
CA ASN A 102 -26.39 -24.05 -1.42
C ASN A 102 -25.88 -24.12 0.03
N GLU A 103 -26.72 -23.73 0.99
CA GLU A 103 -26.40 -23.70 2.42
C GLU A 103 -25.86 -25.05 2.94
N GLN A 104 -26.31 -26.16 2.35
CA GLN A 104 -25.84 -27.51 2.69
C GLN A 104 -24.38 -27.75 2.24
N ILE A 105 -23.97 -27.20 1.09
CA ILE A 105 -22.62 -27.31 0.54
C ILE A 105 -21.63 -26.44 1.35
N VAL A 106 -22.06 -25.24 1.76
CA VAL A 106 -21.28 -24.37 2.65
C VAL A 106 -21.00 -25.07 3.99
N ARG A 107 -22.01 -25.75 4.54
CA ARG A 107 -21.88 -26.49 5.81
C ARG A 107 -20.97 -27.70 5.68
N SER A 108 -20.98 -28.43 4.56
CA SER A 108 -20.11 -29.60 4.35
C SER A 108 -18.62 -29.24 4.26
N TYR A 109 -18.27 -28.07 3.71
CA TYR A 109 -16.86 -27.60 3.70
C TYR A 109 -16.37 -27.13 5.08
N GLY A 110 -17.28 -27.03 6.05
CA GLY A 110 -16.99 -26.66 7.41
C GLY A 110 -15.95 -27.55 8.08
N GLU A 111 -15.72 -28.80 7.69
CA GLU A 111 -14.72 -29.63 8.36
C GLU A 111 -13.27 -29.37 7.88
N ILE A 112 -13.09 -28.77 6.71
CA ILE A 112 -11.79 -28.67 6.02
C ILE A 112 -11.18 -27.26 6.13
N LEU A 113 -12.04 -26.28 6.36
CA LEU A 113 -11.67 -24.89 6.54
C LEU A 113 -11.22 -24.59 7.96
N THR A 114 -10.25 -23.69 8.11
CA THR A 114 -9.89 -23.15 9.43
C THR A 114 -11.03 -22.29 9.98
N PRO A 115 -11.09 -22.04 11.30
CA PRO A 115 -12.13 -21.19 11.88
C PRO A 115 -12.24 -19.82 11.19
N MET A 116 -11.12 -19.22 10.81
CA MET A 116 -11.08 -17.93 10.12
C MET A 116 -11.59 -18.01 8.68
N GLN A 117 -11.24 -19.08 7.96
CA GLN A 117 -11.75 -19.35 6.62
C GLN A 117 -13.27 -19.58 6.63
N LYS A 118 -13.79 -20.29 7.64
CA LYS A 118 -15.23 -20.48 7.85
C LYS A 118 -15.95 -19.16 8.14
N LYS A 119 -15.36 -18.29 8.97
CA LYS A 119 -15.92 -16.96 9.25
C LYS A 119 -16.10 -16.14 7.98
N TRP A 120 -15.11 -16.13 7.10
CA TRP A 120 -15.26 -15.52 5.78
C TRP A 120 -16.39 -16.18 4.97
N LEU A 121 -16.38 -17.51 4.85
CA LEU A 121 -17.35 -18.24 4.04
C LEU A 121 -18.80 -17.99 4.50
N ILE A 122 -19.05 -18.05 5.81
CA ILE A 122 -20.37 -17.77 6.40
C ILE A 122 -20.75 -16.31 6.21
N GLY A 123 -19.88 -15.38 6.61
CA GLY A 123 -20.15 -13.95 6.55
C GLY A 123 -20.46 -13.48 5.13
N TYR A 124 -19.74 -14.00 4.14
CA TYR A 124 -19.91 -13.61 2.74
C TYR A 124 -21.08 -14.36 2.07
N CYS A 125 -21.12 -15.70 2.16
CA CYS A 125 -22.09 -16.50 1.41
C CYS A 125 -23.48 -16.52 2.07
N ILE A 126 -23.54 -16.55 3.40
CA ILE A 126 -24.79 -16.67 4.17
C ILE A 126 -25.24 -15.27 4.62
N ASP A 127 -24.39 -14.53 5.34
CA ASP A 127 -24.79 -13.25 5.94
C ASP A 127 -24.78 -12.09 4.93
N LYS A 128 -24.32 -12.32 3.69
CA LYS A 128 -24.21 -11.32 2.61
C LYS A 128 -23.40 -10.08 2.99
N LYS A 129 -22.45 -10.23 3.90
CA LYS A 129 -21.55 -9.15 4.32
C LYS A 129 -20.41 -8.98 3.33
N THR A 130 -20.03 -7.73 3.13
CA THR A 130 -18.80 -7.38 2.43
C THR A 130 -17.57 -7.77 3.26
N PRO A 131 -16.39 -7.95 2.63
CA PRO A 131 -15.15 -8.22 3.37
C PRO A 131 -14.81 -7.16 4.43
N SER A 132 -15.21 -5.91 4.22
CA SER A 132 -15.02 -4.82 5.19
C SER A 132 -15.92 -4.99 6.41
N GLU A 133 -17.21 -5.31 6.21
CA GLU A 133 -18.14 -5.56 7.32
C GLU A 133 -17.75 -6.81 8.13
N ILE A 134 -17.23 -7.85 7.46
CA ILE A 134 -16.65 -9.01 8.15
C ILE A 134 -15.44 -8.57 8.98
N ALA A 135 -14.54 -7.77 8.40
CA ALA A 135 -13.35 -7.29 9.09
C ALA A 135 -13.68 -6.46 10.35
N GLU A 136 -14.69 -5.59 10.25
CA GLU A 136 -15.22 -4.82 11.37
C GLU A 136 -15.82 -5.75 12.44
N SER A 137 -16.66 -6.71 12.05
CA SER A 137 -17.30 -7.64 12.99
C SER A 137 -16.30 -8.53 13.74
N GLU A 138 -15.19 -8.87 13.08
CA GLU A 138 -14.14 -9.73 13.61
C GLU A 138 -12.97 -8.96 14.23
N ASN A 139 -13.03 -7.63 14.20
CA ASN A 139 -11.97 -6.71 14.67
C ASN A 139 -10.59 -7.03 14.09
N VAL A 140 -10.54 -7.27 12.78
CA VAL A 140 -9.32 -7.56 12.01
C VAL A 140 -9.17 -6.58 10.85
N SER A 141 -8.02 -6.64 10.16
CA SER A 141 -7.84 -5.86 8.94
C SER A 141 -8.63 -6.48 7.76
N PRO A 142 -9.13 -5.68 6.80
CA PRO A 142 -9.72 -6.20 5.56
C PRO A 142 -8.77 -7.12 4.78
N ALA A 143 -7.45 -6.89 4.87
CA ALA A 143 -6.43 -7.75 4.28
C ALA A 143 -6.43 -9.17 4.88
N SER A 144 -6.71 -9.29 6.18
CA SER A 144 -6.85 -10.58 6.87
C SER A 144 -8.03 -11.38 6.32
N VAL A 145 -9.21 -10.74 6.16
CA VAL A 145 -10.41 -11.40 5.60
C VAL A 145 -10.19 -11.86 4.16
N LYS A 146 -9.46 -11.08 3.35
CA LYS A 146 -9.09 -11.48 1.98
C LYS A 146 -8.13 -12.67 1.95
N SER A 147 -7.18 -12.75 2.89
CA SER A 147 -6.34 -13.94 3.05
C SER A 147 -7.18 -15.17 3.41
N TRP A 148 -8.18 -15.02 4.29
CA TRP A 148 -9.12 -16.12 4.62
C TRP A 148 -9.88 -16.60 3.38
N ARG A 149 -10.39 -15.69 2.54
CA ARG A 149 -11.03 -16.00 1.25
C ARG A 149 -10.13 -16.83 0.35
N ARG A 150 -8.92 -16.32 0.06
CA ARG A 150 -7.99 -16.94 -0.89
C ARG A 150 -7.69 -18.39 -0.52
N GLU A 151 -7.35 -18.62 0.74
CA GLU A 151 -7.00 -19.94 1.23
C GLU A 151 -8.23 -20.87 1.33
N ALA A 152 -9.41 -20.32 1.62
CA ALA A 152 -10.66 -21.09 1.60
C ALA A 152 -11.01 -21.58 0.19
N ILE A 153 -10.99 -20.69 -0.80
CA ILE A 153 -11.30 -21.03 -2.20
C ILE A 153 -10.30 -22.08 -2.74
N LYS A 154 -9.00 -21.92 -2.45
CA LYS A 154 -7.97 -22.89 -2.84
C LYS A 154 -8.28 -24.30 -2.32
N LYS A 155 -8.71 -24.41 -1.06
CA LYS A 155 -9.08 -25.70 -0.45
C LYS A 155 -10.35 -26.29 -1.07
N ILE A 156 -11.37 -25.46 -1.31
CA ILE A 156 -12.64 -25.89 -1.90
C ILE A 156 -12.40 -26.44 -3.32
N ARG A 157 -11.65 -25.72 -4.16
CA ARG A 157 -11.33 -26.14 -5.54
C ARG A 157 -10.59 -27.47 -5.60
N ALA A 158 -9.61 -27.66 -4.71
CA ALA A 158 -8.83 -28.89 -4.64
C ALA A 158 -9.67 -30.15 -4.33
N ILE A 159 -10.89 -29.98 -3.81
CA ILE A 159 -11.83 -31.07 -3.52
C ILE A 159 -12.79 -31.28 -4.69
N THR A 160 -13.34 -30.20 -5.24
CA THR A 160 -14.29 -30.27 -6.36
C THR A 160 -13.64 -30.83 -7.63
N GLU A 161 -12.34 -30.62 -7.84
CA GLU A 161 -11.58 -31.22 -8.95
C GLU A 161 -11.19 -32.69 -8.72
N LYS A 162 -11.41 -33.22 -7.51
CA LYS A 162 -11.07 -34.60 -7.12
C LYS A 162 -12.29 -35.52 -6.94
N SER A 163 -13.51 -35.02 -7.05
CA SER A 163 -14.77 -35.80 -7.04
C SER A 163 -15.32 -35.95 -8.45
#